data_AF-A0A9N9I4C9-F1
#
_entry.id   AF-A0A9N9I4C9-F1
#
_cell.length_a   1.000
_cell.length_b   1.000
_cell.length_c   1.000
_cell.angle_alpha   90.00
_cell.angle_beta   90.00
_cell.angle_gamma   90.00
#
_symmetry.space_group_name_H-M   'P 1'
#
loop_
_entity.id
_entity.type
_entity.pdbx_description
1 polymer ?
#
loop_
_entity_poly.entity_id
_entity_poly.type
_entity_poly.pdbx_seq_one_letter_code
_entity_poly.pdbx_strand_id
1 'polypeptide(L)'
;MVLLYIIGFIVIVLAILIAASSKFSEKAIRDPLEIWRTLARAGRLRSLGFTFLLGYVIPYTRGLNLRVTTLEKGLCSAVLKEERRIHNPLRSIHVSALCTFAETIAGLAVITQLSKKDHVVVARINCEAGLITGTCSFNPGFMSGKVEKETEVILRDATLETVAKVTVYWSIECKSE
;
A
#
# COMPACT_ATOMS: atom_id res chain seq x y z
N MET A 1 29.26 7.87 -12.67
CA MET A 1 28.50 8.29 -11.48
C MET A 1 27.45 9.36 -11.82
N VAL A 2 27.81 10.43 -12.53
CA VAL A 2 26.90 11.54 -12.92
C VAL A 2 25.70 11.08 -13.78
N LEU A 3 25.90 10.15 -14.72
CA LEU A 3 24.84 9.66 -15.61
C LEU A 3 23.69 8.96 -14.86
N LEU A 4 24.01 8.19 -13.81
CA LEU A 4 23.01 7.53 -12.96
C LEU A 4 22.18 8.54 -12.15
N TYR A 5 22.79 9.66 -11.74
CA TYR A 5 22.08 10.74 -11.05
C TYR A 5 21.14 11.49 -11.98
N ILE A 6 21.56 11.77 -13.22
CA ILE A 6 20.74 12.46 -14.22
C ILE A 6 19.53 11.59 -14.59
N ILE A 7 19.74 10.29 -14.80
CA ILE A 7 18.64 9.34 -15.09
C ILE A 7 17.68 9.26 -13.90
N GLY A 8 18.20 9.16 -12.67
CA GLY A 8 17.37 9.15 -11.46
C GLY A 8 16.53 10.43 -11.31
N PHE A 9 17.14 11.59 -11.58
CA PHE A 9 16.46 12.89 -11.52
C PHE A 9 15.37 13.02 -12.57
N ILE A 10 15.62 12.62 -13.82
CA ILE A 10 14.63 12.63 -14.90
C ILE A 10 13.46 11.71 -14.56
N VAL A 11 13.71 10.52 -14.00
CA VAL A 11 12.65 9.60 -13.58
C VAL A 11 11.79 10.21 -12.47
N ILE A 12 12.40 10.92 -11.52
CA ILE A 12 11.68 11.61 -10.43
C ILE A 12 10.84 12.77 -10.98
N VAL A 13 11.40 13.61 -11.84
CA VAL A 13 10.68 14.75 -12.45
C VAL A 13 9.52 14.25 -13.32
N LEU A 14 9.75 13.19 -14.10
CA LEU A 14 8.70 12.59 -14.91
C LEU A 14 7.61 11.95 -14.03
N ALA A 15 7.99 11.29 -12.93
CA ALA A 15 7.04 10.77 -11.95
C ALA A 15 6.20 11.88 -11.31
N ILE A 16 6.79 13.05 -11.01
CA ILE A 16 6.08 14.22 -10.49
C ILE A 16 5.08 14.78 -11.52
N LEU A 17 5.50 14.93 -12.78
CA LEU A 17 4.63 15.42 -13.86
C LEU A 17 3.47 14.47 -14.17
N ILE A 18 3.75 13.17 -14.13
CA ILE A 18 2.75 12.11 -14.32
C ILE A 18 1.78 12.11 -13.14
N ALA A 19 2.28 12.17 -11.90
CA ALA A 19 1.46 12.23 -10.68
C ALA A 19 0.51 13.42 -10.66
N ALA A 20 0.95 14.58 -11.17
CA ALA A 20 0.15 15.80 -11.24
C ALA A 20 -1.04 15.72 -12.21
N SER A 21 -1.13 14.70 -13.05
CA SER A 21 -2.28 14.52 -13.95
C SER A 21 -3.43 13.77 -13.25
N SER A 22 -4.64 14.32 -13.29
CA SER A 22 -5.85 13.70 -12.73
C SER A 22 -6.10 12.29 -13.29
N LYS A 23 -5.80 12.08 -14.58
CA LYS A 23 -5.88 10.79 -15.27
C LYS A 23 -4.91 9.74 -14.72
N PHE A 24 -3.75 10.15 -14.22
CA PHE A 24 -2.81 9.22 -13.61
C PHE A 24 -3.26 8.80 -12.22
N SER A 25 -3.82 9.69 -11.42
CA SER A 25 -4.37 9.33 -10.11
C SER A 25 -5.45 8.25 -10.25
N GLU A 26 -6.36 8.42 -11.20
CA GLU A 26 -7.40 7.42 -11.50
C GLU A 26 -6.82 6.09 -12.01
N LYS A 27 -5.82 6.13 -12.90
CA LYS A 27 -5.14 4.92 -13.40
C LYS A 27 -4.32 4.21 -12.32
N ALA A 28 -3.69 4.96 -11.42
CA ALA A 28 -2.87 4.43 -10.33
C ALA A 28 -3.69 3.75 -9.24
N ILE A 29 -4.91 4.24 -9.00
CA ILE A 29 -5.88 3.58 -8.14
C ILE A 29 -6.41 2.31 -8.80
N ARG A 30 -6.64 2.32 -10.13
CA ARG A 30 -7.26 1.18 -10.85
C ARG A 30 -6.30 0.06 -11.22
N ASP A 31 -5.02 0.35 -11.45
CA ASP A 31 -4.01 -0.68 -11.78
C ASP A 31 -2.64 -0.35 -11.18
N PRO A 32 -2.50 -0.48 -9.85
CA PRO A 32 -1.23 -0.24 -9.17
C PRO A 32 -0.13 -1.23 -9.61
N LEU A 33 -0.51 -2.43 -10.07
CA LEU A 33 0.44 -3.45 -10.52
C LEU A 33 1.11 -3.08 -11.84
N GLU A 34 0.37 -2.48 -12.79
CA GLU A 34 0.93 -1.95 -14.03
C GLU A 34 1.99 -0.88 -13.74
N ILE A 35 1.71 0.04 -12.82
CA ILE A 35 2.66 1.09 -12.43
C ILE A 35 3.90 0.48 -11.77
N TRP A 36 3.71 -0.48 -10.86
CA TRP A 36 4.83 -1.17 -10.23
C TRP A 36 5.73 -1.90 -11.24
N ARG A 37 5.13 -2.52 -12.26
CA ARG A 37 5.86 -3.20 -13.35
C ARG A 37 6.59 -2.21 -14.25
N THR A 38 6.00 -1.06 -14.59
CA THR A 38 6.70 -0.04 -15.40
C THR A 38 7.91 0.53 -14.67
N LEU A 39 7.82 0.68 -13.35
CA LEU A 39 8.93 1.09 -12.50
C LEU A 39 9.99 -0.01 -12.27
N ALA A 40 9.79 -1.24 -12.75
CA ALA A 40 10.79 -2.32 -12.65
C ALA A 40 12.14 -1.93 -13.28
N ARG A 41 12.11 -1.12 -14.33
CA ARG A 41 13.32 -0.61 -15.01
C ARG A 41 14.17 0.32 -14.14
N ALA A 42 13.59 0.90 -13.08
CA ALA A 42 14.29 1.79 -12.16
C ALA A 42 15.10 1.03 -11.08
N GLY A 43 15.07 -0.32 -11.08
CA GLY A 43 15.85 -1.15 -10.17
C GLY A 43 15.61 -0.80 -8.70
N ARG A 44 16.67 -0.43 -7.97
CA ARG A 44 16.60 -0.06 -6.54
C ARG A 44 15.72 1.15 -6.25
N LEU A 45 15.50 2.02 -7.24
CA LEU A 45 14.65 3.21 -7.09
C LEU A 45 13.15 2.91 -7.31
N ARG A 46 12.79 1.71 -7.80
CA ARG A 46 11.40 1.29 -8.03
C ARG A 46 10.51 1.57 -6.82
N SER A 47 10.96 1.08 -5.66
CA SER A 47 10.25 1.16 -4.40
C SER A 47 10.03 2.62 -3.94
N LEU A 48 11.05 3.46 -4.10
CA LEU A 48 10.98 4.88 -3.75
C LEU A 48 10.04 5.64 -4.68
N GLY A 49 10.17 5.44 -6.00
CA GLY A 49 9.32 6.08 -7.00
C GLY A 49 7.86 5.69 -6.82
N PHE A 50 7.57 4.40 -6.63
CA PHE A 50 6.21 3.93 -6.43
C PHE A 50 5.59 4.51 -5.15
N THR A 51 6.33 4.48 -4.04
CA THR A 51 5.84 5.02 -2.76
C THR A 51 5.61 6.54 -2.83
N PHE A 52 6.47 7.26 -3.55
CA PHE A 52 6.28 8.69 -3.78
C PHE A 52 4.99 8.97 -4.57
N LEU A 53 4.72 8.21 -5.62
CA LEU A 53 3.49 8.29 -6.41
C LEU A 53 2.26 7.93 -5.57
N LEU A 54 2.35 6.88 -4.75
CA LEU A 54 1.30 6.46 -3.83
C LEU A 54 0.93 7.59 -2.86
N GLY A 55 1.92 8.28 -2.30
CA GLY A 55 1.69 9.44 -1.44
C GLY A 55 1.00 10.60 -2.17
N TYR A 56 1.16 10.73 -3.48
CA TYR A 56 0.42 11.73 -4.25
C TYR A 56 -1.05 11.35 -4.44
N VAL A 57 -1.29 10.08 -4.75
CA VAL A 57 -2.63 9.52 -4.99
C VAL A 57 -3.45 9.43 -3.70
N ILE A 58 -2.81 9.05 -2.59
CA ILE A 58 -3.42 8.91 -1.27
C ILE A 58 -2.69 9.86 -0.31
N PRO A 59 -3.04 11.17 -0.29
CA PRO A 59 -2.31 12.20 0.45
C PRO A 59 -2.09 11.88 1.92
N TYR A 60 -3.04 11.19 2.55
CA TYR A 60 -2.96 10.80 3.96
C TYR A 60 -1.73 9.92 4.26
N THR A 61 -1.28 9.11 3.29
CA THR A 61 -0.12 8.23 3.43
C THR A 61 1.23 8.96 3.42
N ARG A 62 1.30 10.23 2.96
CA ARG A 62 2.55 11.04 2.99
C ARG A 62 3.06 11.28 4.40
N GLY A 63 2.14 11.29 5.37
CA GLY A 63 2.43 11.39 6.79
C GLY A 63 3.12 10.16 7.36
N LEU A 64 3.13 9.04 6.62
CA LEU A 64 3.78 7.79 7.00
C LEU A 64 5.01 7.58 6.12
N ASN A 65 6.17 7.34 6.74
CA ASN A 65 7.39 7.01 5.99
C ASN A 65 7.36 5.52 5.65
N LEU A 66 6.31 5.16 4.89
CA LEU A 66 6.11 3.82 4.39
C LEU A 66 6.94 3.62 3.12
N ARG A 67 7.28 2.38 2.80
CA ARG A 67 7.95 2.02 1.55
C ARG A 67 7.50 0.65 1.08
N VAL A 68 6.82 0.60 -0.06
CA VAL A 68 6.38 -0.66 -0.67
C VAL A 68 7.61 -1.42 -1.18
N THR A 69 7.84 -2.62 -0.67
CA THR A 69 8.99 -3.48 -1.00
C THR A 69 8.63 -4.47 -2.10
N THR A 70 7.43 -5.04 -2.03
CA THR A 70 6.91 -6.02 -2.99
C THR A 70 5.45 -5.71 -3.30
N LEU A 71 5.09 -5.78 -4.58
CA LEU A 71 3.71 -5.75 -5.03
C LEU A 71 3.53 -6.79 -6.13
N GLU A 72 2.67 -7.74 -5.87
CA GLU A 72 2.29 -8.84 -6.75
C GLU A 72 0.77 -9.02 -6.71
N LYS A 73 0.24 -9.91 -7.56
CA LYS A 73 -1.19 -10.16 -7.59
C LYS A 73 -1.65 -10.83 -6.28
N GLY A 74 -2.42 -10.11 -5.48
CA GLY A 74 -2.94 -10.53 -4.18
C GLY A 74 -1.98 -10.37 -3.00
N LEU A 75 -0.81 -9.77 -3.23
CA LEU A 75 0.25 -9.64 -2.24
C LEU A 75 0.88 -8.25 -2.30
N CYS A 76 0.93 -7.59 -1.15
CA CYS A 76 1.68 -6.36 -0.96
C CYS A 76 2.51 -6.49 0.31
N SER A 77 3.77 -6.09 0.23
CA SER A 77 4.66 -5.97 1.39
C SER A 77 5.27 -4.58 1.39
N ALA A 78 5.35 -3.98 2.57
CA ALA A 78 5.96 -2.69 2.76
C ALA A 78 6.65 -2.62 4.12
N VAL A 79 7.53 -1.64 4.27
CA VAL A 79 8.14 -1.31 5.56
C VAL A 79 7.63 0.05 6.01
N LEU A 80 7.41 0.21 7.31
CA LEU A 80 7.11 1.49 7.94
C LEU A 80 8.35 1.90 8.73
N LYS A 81 8.91 3.07 8.41
CA LYS A 81 10.02 3.60 9.20
C LYS A 81 9.47 4.24 10.47
N GLU A 82 9.93 3.76 11.62
CA GLU A 82 9.63 4.38 12.91
C GLU A 82 10.30 5.76 13.03
N GLU A 83 9.52 6.76 13.44
CA GLU A 83 9.95 8.14 13.56
C GLU A 83 9.02 8.92 14.48
N ARG A 84 9.56 9.98 15.11
CA ARG A 84 8.86 10.73 16.16
C ARG A 84 7.48 11.27 15.76
N ARG A 85 7.26 11.59 14.47
CA ARG A 85 5.97 12.14 14.00
C ARG A 85 4.81 11.13 14.04
N ILE A 86 5.10 9.82 14.05
CA ILE A 86 4.09 8.77 14.15
C ILE A 86 4.01 8.18 15.56
N HIS A 87 4.66 8.79 16.56
CA HIS A 87 4.61 8.31 17.93
C HIS A 87 3.39 8.85 18.66
N ASN A 88 2.88 8.05 19.59
CA ASN A 88 1.94 8.49 20.60
C ASN A 88 2.70 9.16 21.78
N PRO A 89 1.98 9.76 22.74
CA PRO A 89 2.60 10.37 23.94
C PRO A 89 3.44 9.40 24.78
N LEU A 90 3.21 8.08 24.67
CA LEU A 90 3.93 7.02 25.35
C LEU A 90 5.21 6.58 24.59
N ARG A 91 5.57 7.28 23.51
CA ARG A 91 6.76 7.04 22.67
C ARG A 91 6.76 5.72 21.90
N SER A 92 5.61 5.09 21.70
CA SER A 92 5.44 3.98 20.73
C SER A 92 4.74 4.47 19.47
N ILE A 93 4.73 3.67 18.40
CA ILE A 93 3.97 4.02 17.18
C ILE A 93 2.48 4.16 17.51
N HIS A 94 1.87 5.23 17.02
CA HIS A 94 0.46 5.54 17.21
C HIS A 94 -0.42 4.53 16.47
N VAL A 95 -1.46 4.03 17.14
CA VAL A 95 -2.35 2.99 16.58
C VAL A 95 -2.96 3.42 15.25
N SER A 96 -3.36 4.69 15.11
CA SER A 96 -3.86 5.19 13.82
C SER A 96 -2.83 5.08 12.68
N ALA A 97 -1.53 5.29 12.96
CA ALA A 97 -0.49 5.15 11.94
C ALA A 97 -0.34 3.68 11.51
N LEU A 98 -0.47 2.75 12.46
CA LEU A 98 -0.48 1.32 12.19
C LEU A 98 -1.70 0.90 11.37
N CYS A 99 -2.88 1.39 11.74
CA CYS A 99 -4.12 1.17 10.98
C CYS A 99 -3.96 1.63 9.53
N THR A 100 -3.50 2.87 9.32
CA THR A 100 -3.34 3.44 7.97
C THR A 100 -2.30 2.68 7.16
N PHE A 101 -1.19 2.29 7.78
CA PHE A 101 -0.18 1.46 7.13
C PHE A 101 -0.76 0.11 6.69
N ALA A 102 -1.46 -0.59 7.58
CA ALA A 102 -2.11 -1.87 7.29
C ALA A 102 -3.18 -1.75 6.21
N GLU A 103 -4.06 -0.75 6.31
CA GLU A 103 -5.11 -0.44 5.35
C GLU A 103 -4.54 -0.20 3.95
N THR A 104 -3.47 0.58 3.86
CA THR A 104 -2.84 0.92 2.57
C THR A 104 -2.27 -0.32 1.89
N ILE A 105 -1.55 -1.16 2.63
CA ILE A 105 -0.95 -2.39 2.08
C ILE A 105 -2.05 -3.37 1.66
N ALA A 106 -3.06 -3.54 2.51
CA ALA A 106 -4.16 -4.45 2.24
C ALA A 106 -4.99 -3.97 1.03
N GLY A 107 -5.28 -2.68 0.92
CA GLY A 107 -5.95 -2.09 -0.22
C GLY A 107 -5.18 -2.32 -1.53
N LEU A 108 -3.86 -2.13 -1.53
CA LEU A 108 -3.01 -2.43 -2.69
C LEU A 108 -3.08 -3.92 -3.07
N ALA A 109 -2.99 -4.83 -2.11
CA ALA A 109 -3.10 -6.27 -2.36
C ALA A 109 -4.48 -6.65 -2.94
N VAL A 110 -5.56 -6.12 -2.36
CA VAL A 110 -6.95 -6.39 -2.80
C VAL A 110 -7.19 -5.88 -4.23
N ILE A 111 -6.82 -4.62 -4.51
CA ILE A 111 -7.03 -4.01 -5.83
C ILE A 111 -6.29 -4.79 -6.93
N THR A 112 -5.13 -5.39 -6.64
CA THR A 112 -4.40 -6.17 -7.65
C THR A 112 -5.11 -7.47 -8.07
N GLN A 113 -6.07 -7.97 -7.28
CA GLN A 113 -6.85 -9.18 -7.57
C GLN A 113 -8.17 -8.89 -8.27
N LEU A 114 -8.65 -7.65 -8.20
CA LEU A 114 -9.97 -7.27 -8.68
C LEU A 114 -9.94 -6.70 -10.09
N SER A 115 -11.11 -6.65 -10.73
CA SER A 115 -11.28 -6.01 -12.02
C SER A 115 -11.18 -4.49 -11.89
N LYS A 116 -10.75 -3.83 -12.97
CA LYS A 116 -10.65 -2.35 -13.03
C LYS A 116 -12.00 -1.64 -12.89
N LYS A 117 -13.11 -2.37 -13.05
CA LYS A 117 -14.49 -1.88 -12.89
C LYS A 117 -15.04 -2.08 -11.46
N ASP A 118 -14.36 -2.85 -10.62
CA ASP A 118 -14.84 -3.17 -9.28
C ASP A 118 -14.64 -1.98 -8.33
N HIS A 119 -15.61 -1.76 -7.44
CA HIS A 119 -15.53 -0.73 -6.42
C HIS A 119 -15.25 -1.37 -5.07
N VAL A 120 -14.21 -0.88 -4.40
CA VAL A 120 -13.78 -1.38 -3.09
C VAL A 120 -13.74 -0.24 -2.11
N VAL A 121 -14.38 -0.45 -0.96
CA VAL A 121 -14.33 0.46 0.18
C VAL A 121 -14.05 -0.37 1.43
N VAL A 122 -13.19 0.15 2.28
CA VAL A 122 -12.92 -0.43 3.60
C VAL A 122 -14.15 -0.20 4.47
N ALA A 123 -14.80 -1.29 4.92
CA ALA A 123 -16.02 -1.19 5.71
C ALA A 123 -15.74 -1.09 7.22
N ARG A 124 -14.72 -1.81 7.70
CA ARG A 124 -14.28 -1.79 9.10
C ARG A 124 -12.81 -2.18 9.23
N ILE A 125 -12.10 -1.55 10.16
CA ILE A 125 -10.74 -1.91 10.55
C ILE A 125 -10.77 -2.21 12.06
N ASN A 126 -10.27 -3.38 12.46
CA ASN A 126 -9.97 -3.66 13.87
C ASN A 126 -8.45 -3.79 14.04
N CYS A 127 -7.86 -2.97 14.91
CA CYS A 127 -6.41 -2.89 15.11
C CYS A 127 -6.07 -2.96 16.60
N GLU A 128 -5.26 -3.97 16.96
CA GLU A 128 -4.68 -4.16 18.29
C GLU A 128 -3.16 -3.97 18.17
N ALA A 129 -2.53 -3.14 19.01
CA ALA A 129 -1.17 -2.64 18.77
C ALA A 129 -0.10 -3.17 19.75
N GLY A 130 1.03 -3.66 19.18
CA GLY A 130 2.36 -3.90 19.79
C GLY A 130 3.50 -3.17 19.01
N LEU A 131 4.77 -3.62 19.02
CA LEU A 131 5.95 -2.91 18.40
C LEU A 131 6.39 -3.54 17.04
N ILE A 132 6.46 -2.84 15.88
CA ILE A 132 5.94 -3.37 14.57
C ILE A 132 6.77 -3.20 13.25
N THR A 133 6.60 -4.18 12.32
CA THR A 133 6.53 -4.15 10.81
C THR A 133 5.32 -5.00 10.31
N GLY A 134 4.87 -5.02 9.03
CA GLY A 134 3.57 -5.68 8.65
C GLY A 134 3.45 -6.42 7.30
N THR A 135 2.66 -7.51 7.26
CA THR A 135 2.39 -8.36 6.08
C THR A 135 0.92 -8.78 5.96
N CYS A 136 0.35 -8.79 4.75
CA CYS A 136 -1.05 -9.11 4.46
C CYS A 136 -1.15 -10.02 3.22
N SER A 137 -2.03 -11.02 3.23
CA SER A 137 -2.30 -11.90 2.08
C SER A 137 -3.80 -12.12 1.90
N PHE A 138 -4.31 -11.97 0.68
CA PHE A 138 -5.75 -12.10 0.39
C PHE A 138 -6.01 -13.12 -0.74
N ASN A 139 -6.92 -14.08 -0.48
CA ASN A 139 -7.37 -15.06 -1.48
C ASN A 139 -8.90 -14.98 -1.66
N PRO A 140 -9.39 -14.55 -2.83
CA PRO A 140 -10.82 -14.27 -3.03
C PRO A 140 -11.73 -15.52 -3.16
N GLY A 141 -11.25 -16.66 -3.67
CA GLY A 141 -12.13 -17.77 -4.08
C GLY A 141 -13.08 -17.42 -5.25
N PHE A 142 -14.02 -18.30 -5.59
CA PHE A 142 -15.09 -18.00 -6.57
C PHE A 142 -16.16 -17.11 -5.93
N MET A 143 -16.51 -15.97 -6.56
CA MET A 143 -17.46 -14.98 -6.02
C MET A 143 -18.54 -14.53 -7.04
N SER A 144 -19.73 -14.20 -6.55
CA SER A 144 -20.88 -13.61 -7.27
C SER A 144 -21.68 -12.73 -6.29
N GLY A 145 -22.02 -11.49 -6.68
CA GLY A 145 -22.83 -10.55 -5.87
C GLY A 145 -22.04 -9.65 -4.89
N LYS A 146 -22.73 -9.10 -3.87
CA LYS A 146 -22.14 -8.28 -2.80
C LYS A 146 -21.67 -9.20 -1.67
N VAL A 147 -20.37 -9.19 -1.36
CA VAL A 147 -19.74 -10.13 -0.43
C VAL A 147 -18.92 -9.39 0.62
N GLU A 148 -19.06 -9.79 1.88
CA GLU A 148 -18.18 -9.35 2.97
C GLU A 148 -17.02 -10.35 3.13
N LYS A 149 -15.79 -9.83 3.16
CA LYS A 149 -14.57 -10.64 3.35
C LYS A 149 -13.69 -10.02 4.41
N GLU A 150 -12.96 -10.86 5.13
CA GLU A 150 -11.93 -10.42 6.05
C GLU A 150 -10.53 -10.76 5.52
N THR A 151 -9.57 -9.90 5.84
CA THR A 151 -8.16 -10.18 5.62
C THR A 151 -7.41 -9.95 6.91
N GLU A 152 -6.54 -10.90 7.24
CA GLU A 152 -5.63 -10.80 8.36
C GLU A 152 -4.31 -10.17 7.94
N VAL A 153 -3.90 -9.14 8.67
CA VAL A 153 -2.58 -8.52 8.56
C VAL A 153 -1.80 -8.90 9.81
N ILE A 154 -0.73 -9.65 9.60
CA ILE A 154 0.19 -10.04 10.66
C ILE A 154 1.31 -9.03 10.69
N LEU A 155 1.47 -8.38 11.84
CA LEU A 155 2.53 -7.45 12.12
C LEU A 155 3.68 -8.22 12.80
N ARG A 156 4.91 -8.07 12.29
CA ARG A 156 6.15 -8.69 12.78
C ARG A 156 7.25 -7.67 12.99
N ASP A 157 8.11 -7.79 14.00
CA ASP A 157 9.23 -6.86 14.23
C ASP A 157 10.47 -7.15 13.33
N ALA A 158 11.60 -6.50 13.63
CA ALA A 158 12.87 -6.73 12.93
C ALA A 158 13.46 -8.14 13.16
N THR A 159 12.97 -8.87 14.17
CA THR A 159 13.36 -10.26 14.47
C THR A 159 12.39 -11.28 13.86
N LEU A 160 11.38 -10.82 13.11
CA LEU A 160 10.28 -11.61 12.52
C LEU A 160 9.30 -12.19 13.55
N GLU A 161 9.34 -11.72 14.79
CA GLU A 161 8.39 -12.10 15.82
C GLU A 161 7.05 -11.39 15.59
N THR A 162 5.92 -12.11 15.70
CA THR A 162 4.58 -11.54 15.54
C THR A 162 4.22 -10.64 16.73
N VAL A 163 3.89 -9.38 16.44
CA VAL A 163 3.75 -8.29 17.40
C VAL A 163 2.41 -7.59 17.35
N ALA A 164 1.60 -7.83 16.32
CA ALA A 164 0.21 -7.44 16.29
C ALA A 164 -0.55 -8.18 15.17
N LYS A 165 -1.87 -8.22 15.29
CA LYS A 165 -2.78 -8.84 14.34
C LYS A 165 -3.91 -7.85 14.07
N VAL A 166 -4.13 -7.52 12.80
CA VAL A 166 -5.17 -6.58 12.37
C VAL A 166 -6.09 -7.32 11.43
N THR A 167 -7.39 -7.30 11.72
CA THR A 167 -8.41 -7.88 10.84
C THR A 167 -9.15 -6.75 10.15
N VAL A 168 -9.10 -6.74 8.83
CA VAL A 168 -9.78 -5.74 7.99
C VAL A 168 -10.99 -6.39 7.33
N TYR A 169 -12.15 -5.75 7.44
CA TYR A 169 -13.39 -6.21 6.81
C TYR A 169 -13.70 -5.35 5.58
N TRP A 170 -13.93 -6.03 4.47
CA TRP A 170 -14.18 -5.47 3.16
C TRP A 170 -15.63 -5.70 2.75
N SER A 171 -16.28 -4.68 2.20
CA SER A 171 -17.52 -4.83 1.44
C SER A 171 -17.17 -4.78 -0.04
N ILE A 172 -17.26 -5.91 -0.73
CA ILE A 172 -16.92 -6.03 -2.16
C ILE A 172 -18.22 -6.15 -2.95
N GLU A 173 -18.45 -5.24 -3.90
CA GLU A 173 -19.56 -5.32 -4.84
C GLU A 173 -19.02 -5.75 -6.21
N CYS A 174 -19.15 -7.03 -6.55
CA CYS A 174 -18.78 -7.53 -7.87
C CYS A 174 -19.84 -7.14 -8.90
N LYS A 175 -19.47 -6.36 -9.92
CA LYS A 175 -20.36 -6.07 -11.05
C LYS A 175 -20.07 -7.04 -12.20
N SER A 176 -21.11 -7.71 -12.69
CA SER A 176 -21.03 -8.57 -13.89
C SER A 176 -20.64 -7.75 -15.12
N GLU A 177 -20.00 -8.40 -16.10
CA GLU A 177 -19.44 -7.80 -17.32
C GLU A 177 -20.32 -6.78 -18.04
#